data_AF-A0A0H2LW45-F1
#
_entry.id   AF-A0A0H2LW45-F1
#
_cell.length_a   1.000
_cell.length_b   1.000
_cell.length_c   1.000
_cell.angle_alpha   90.00
_cell.angle_beta   90.00
_cell.angle_gamma   90.00
#
_symmetry.space_group_name_H-M   'P 1'
#
loop_
_entity.id
_entity.type
_entity.pdbx_description
1 polymer ?
#
loop_
_entity_poly.entity_id
_entity_poly.type
_entity_poly.pdbx_seq_one_letter_code
_entity_poly.pdbx_strand_id
1 'polypeptide(L)'
;MRALIERDQLQRPFVIGHSMGGKTAMALALSHPQTIGGIAVIDIAPESYADQFSSYVSAMRSLDMASATSRREIREALAGSLSAEAPVDFLMQNLRRQNANASMPANFLKRQALPSMTGLPARAPMLRRPSTAVPLATSSSTRTTPTR
;
A
#
# COMPACT_ATOMS: atom_id res chain seq x y z
N MET A 1 2.39 0.20 13.42
CA MET A 1 1.26 -0.68 13.77
C MET A 1 1.32 -1.13 15.22
N ARG A 2 2.37 -1.84 15.68
CA ARG A 2 2.51 -2.20 17.11
C ARG A 2 2.35 -1.01 18.08
N ALA A 3 3.09 0.07 17.86
CA ALA A 3 2.98 1.28 18.68
C ALA A 3 1.56 1.89 18.70
N LEU A 4 0.79 1.72 17.62
CA LEU A 4 -0.62 2.15 17.56
C LEU A 4 -1.49 1.27 18.47
N ILE A 5 -1.33 -0.06 18.36
CA ILE A 5 -2.04 -1.05 19.17
C ILE A 5 -1.80 -0.79 20.66
N GLU A 6 -0.56 -0.51 21.05
CA GLU A 6 -0.19 -0.21 22.44
C GLU A 6 -0.76 1.13 22.92
N ARG A 7 -0.60 2.19 22.12
CA ARG A 7 -1.12 3.52 22.46
C ARG A 7 -2.64 3.52 22.63
N ASP A 8 -3.34 2.81 21.76
CA ASP A 8 -4.81 2.76 21.74
C ASP A 8 -5.33 1.60 22.62
N GLN A 9 -4.45 0.92 23.38
CA GLN A 9 -4.76 -0.17 24.33
C GLN A 9 -5.58 -1.33 23.74
N LEU A 10 -5.40 -1.59 22.44
CA LEU A 10 -6.17 -2.61 21.73
C LEU A 10 -5.74 -4.02 22.16
N GLN A 11 -6.71 -4.81 22.61
CA GLN A 11 -6.47 -6.20 23.00
C GLN A 11 -6.47 -7.11 21.77
N ARG A 12 -5.27 -7.46 21.29
CA ARG A 12 -5.04 -8.42 20.19
C ARG A 12 -6.01 -8.23 19.00
N PRO A 13 -6.00 -7.07 18.34
CA PRO A 13 -6.94 -6.78 17.25
C PRO A 13 -6.73 -7.72 16.05
N PHE A 14 -7.78 -7.85 15.24
CA PHE A 14 -7.68 -8.46 13.92
C PHE A 14 -7.25 -7.39 12.90
N VAL A 15 -6.22 -7.65 12.10
CA VAL A 15 -5.65 -6.67 11.18
C VAL A 15 -5.99 -7.05 9.73
N ILE A 16 -6.71 -6.19 9.04
CA ILE A 16 -7.02 -6.37 7.61
C ILE A 16 -6.04 -5.51 6.81
N GLY A 17 -5.34 -6.13 5.86
CA GLY A 17 -4.38 -5.48 4.99
C GLY A 17 -4.66 -5.74 3.52
N HIS A 18 -4.83 -4.67 2.75
CA HIS A 18 -4.94 -4.71 1.28
C HIS A 18 -3.59 -4.44 0.62
N SER A 19 -3.24 -5.18 -0.42
CA SER A 19 -1.99 -5.00 -1.17
C SER A 19 -0.76 -4.92 -0.24
N MET A 20 0.05 -3.86 -0.30
CA MET A 20 1.16 -3.63 0.63
C MET A 20 0.78 -3.63 2.12
N GLY A 21 -0.45 -3.23 2.46
CA GLY A 21 -0.99 -3.34 3.81
C GLY A 21 -1.09 -4.80 4.28
N GLY A 22 -1.33 -5.74 3.36
CA GLY A 22 -1.32 -7.18 3.62
C GLY A 22 0.06 -7.69 4.01
N LYS A 23 1.12 -7.32 3.26
CA LYS A 23 2.50 -7.64 3.64
C LYS A 23 2.89 -7.04 4.99
N THR A 24 2.42 -5.83 5.28
CA THR A 24 2.64 -5.19 6.58
C THR A 24 1.95 -5.96 7.72
N ALA A 25 0.73 -6.44 7.51
CA ALA A 25 0.01 -7.28 8.46
C ALA A 25 0.70 -8.63 8.68
N MET A 26 1.15 -9.28 7.59
CA MET A 26 1.95 -10.52 7.65
C MET A 26 3.25 -10.31 8.44
N ALA A 27 4.00 -9.24 8.17
CA ALA A 27 5.24 -8.93 8.89
C ALA A 27 4.98 -8.71 10.39
N LEU A 28 3.89 -8.00 10.75
CA LEU A 28 3.50 -7.82 12.15
C LEU A 28 3.17 -9.15 12.82
N ALA A 29 2.43 -10.03 12.15
CA ALA A 29 2.05 -11.35 12.65
C ALA A 29 3.28 -12.23 12.94
N LEU A 30 4.31 -12.15 12.09
CA LEU A 30 5.54 -12.92 12.24
C LEU A 30 6.46 -12.34 13.33
N SER A 31 6.65 -11.03 13.34
CA SER A 31 7.57 -10.40 14.30
C SER A 31 6.97 -10.23 15.69
N HIS A 32 5.65 -10.12 15.80
CA HIS A 32 4.95 -9.85 17.07
C HIS A 32 3.62 -10.63 17.19
N PRO A 33 3.63 -11.97 17.10
CA PRO A 33 2.41 -12.80 17.04
C PRO A 33 1.46 -12.60 18.23
N GLN A 34 1.99 -12.22 19.40
CA GLN A 34 1.19 -11.99 20.61
C GLN A 34 0.39 -10.68 20.57
N THR A 35 0.73 -9.75 19.67
CA THR A 35 0.11 -8.41 19.61
C THR A 35 -1.18 -8.36 18.81
N ILE A 36 -1.51 -9.43 18.08
CA ILE A 36 -2.70 -9.49 17.21
C ILE A 36 -3.49 -10.78 17.43
N GLY A 37 -4.78 -10.74 17.11
CA GLY A 37 -5.68 -11.89 17.15
C GLY A 37 -5.68 -12.69 15.84
N GLY A 38 -5.39 -12.02 14.72
CA GLY A 38 -5.31 -12.62 13.39
C GLY A 38 -5.16 -11.57 12.30
N ILE A 39 -5.06 -12.02 11.05
CA ILE A 39 -4.97 -11.15 9.87
C ILE A 39 -5.89 -11.62 8.74
N ALA A 40 -6.39 -10.66 7.96
CA ALA A 40 -6.92 -10.92 6.62
C ALA A 40 -6.09 -10.16 5.60
N VAL A 41 -5.68 -10.86 4.54
CA VAL A 41 -4.83 -10.33 3.49
C VAL A 41 -5.62 -10.34 2.19
N ILE A 42 -5.70 -9.19 1.54
CA ILE A 42 -6.50 -9.01 0.33
C ILE A 42 -5.58 -8.61 -0.81
N ASP A 43 -5.64 -9.38 -1.90
CA ASP A 43 -5.01 -9.09 -3.20
C ASP A 43 -3.48 -8.86 -3.13
N ILE A 44 -2.78 -9.70 -2.36
CA ILE A 44 -1.31 -9.75 -2.32
C ILE A 44 -0.80 -11.10 -1.86
N ALA A 45 0.35 -11.52 -2.37
CA ALA A 45 1.06 -12.72 -1.93
C ALA A 45 2.34 -12.35 -1.12
N PRO A 46 2.84 -13.25 -0.24
CA PRO A 46 4.11 -13.10 0.46
C PRO A 46 5.29 -13.44 -0.46
N GLU A 47 5.34 -12.80 -1.63
CA GLU A 47 6.37 -13.02 -2.65
C GLU A 47 7.17 -11.75 -2.89
N SER A 48 8.32 -11.92 -3.56
CA SER A 48 9.10 -10.79 -3.99
C SER A 48 8.59 -10.23 -5.32
N TYR A 49 8.26 -8.95 -5.35
CA TYR A 49 7.82 -8.26 -6.57
C TYR A 49 8.95 -7.39 -7.12
N ALA A 50 9.02 -7.28 -8.45
CA ALA A 50 9.93 -6.34 -9.11
C ALA A 50 9.67 -4.90 -8.65
N ASP A 51 10.73 -4.10 -8.65
CA ASP A 51 10.65 -2.70 -8.26
C ASP A 51 9.86 -1.88 -9.29
N GLN A 52 8.61 -1.59 -8.94
CA GLN A 52 7.66 -0.84 -9.77
C GLN A 52 7.41 0.58 -9.25
N PHE A 53 7.97 0.94 -8.08
CA PHE A 53 7.60 2.16 -7.37
C PHE A 53 8.77 3.14 -7.20
N SER A 54 10.02 2.70 -7.35
CA SER A 54 11.18 3.58 -7.19
C SER A 54 11.20 4.74 -8.18
N SER A 55 10.80 4.51 -9.43
CA SER A 55 10.70 5.56 -10.45
C SER A 55 9.69 6.63 -10.04
N TYR A 56 8.53 6.24 -9.53
CA TYR A 56 7.51 7.16 -9.01
C TYR A 56 8.03 7.96 -7.82
N VAL A 57 8.67 7.29 -6.85
CA VAL A 57 9.22 7.95 -5.66
C VAL A 57 10.34 8.92 -6.06
N SER A 58 11.20 8.54 -7.00
CA SER A 58 12.28 9.39 -7.52
C SER A 58 11.73 10.63 -8.21
N ALA A 59 10.77 10.46 -9.13
CA ALA A 59 10.11 11.55 -9.82
C ALA A 59 9.41 12.51 -8.84
N MET A 60 8.72 11.98 -7.83
CA MET A 60 8.05 12.80 -6.82
C MET A 60 9.03 13.55 -5.91
N ARG A 61 10.27 13.05 -5.74
CA ARG A 61 11.35 13.72 -4.99
C ARG A 61 12.05 14.81 -5.80
N SER A 62 12.15 14.65 -7.10
CA SER A 62 12.79 15.63 -7.97
C SER A 62 11.90 16.83 -8.28
N LEU A 63 10.61 16.77 -7.95
CA LEU A 63 9.72 17.91 -8.12
C LEU A 63 10.12 19.05 -7.17
N ASP A 64 10.50 20.18 -7.75
CA ASP A 64 10.71 21.42 -7.01
C ASP A 64 9.36 22.07 -6.67
N MET A 65 8.87 21.77 -5.46
CA MET A 65 7.61 22.32 -4.94
C MET A 65 7.69 23.82 -4.64
N ALA A 66 8.89 24.41 -4.57
CA ALA A 66 9.06 25.83 -4.25
C ALA A 66 8.90 26.72 -5.50
N SER A 67 9.21 26.19 -6.69
CA SER A 67 9.07 26.90 -7.96
C SER A 67 7.76 26.60 -8.71
N ALA A 68 7.05 25.53 -8.35
CA ALA A 68 5.81 25.16 -9.03
C ALA A 68 4.64 26.10 -8.65
N THR A 69 4.17 26.87 -9.64
CA THR A 69 3.12 27.88 -9.49
C THR A 69 1.70 27.31 -9.54
N SER A 70 1.53 26.10 -10.10
CA SER A 70 0.21 25.47 -10.21
C SER A 70 0.21 23.95 -10.12
N ARG A 71 -0.93 23.38 -9.70
CA ARG A 71 -1.16 21.92 -9.73
C ARG A 71 -1.05 21.34 -11.15
N ARG A 72 -1.32 22.16 -12.17
CA ARG A 72 -1.20 21.76 -13.58
C ARG A 72 0.26 21.57 -13.97
N GLU A 73 1.12 22.52 -13.61
CA GLU A 73 2.57 22.42 -13.85
C GLU A 73 3.18 21.21 -13.14
N ILE A 74 2.80 20.94 -11.89
CA ILE A 74 3.29 19.77 -11.16
C ILE A 74 2.88 18.47 -11.88
N ARG A 75 1.65 18.41 -12.38
CA ARG A 75 1.16 17.24 -13.14
C ARG A 75 1.93 17.06 -14.43
N GLU A 76 2.20 18.13 -15.17
CA GLU A 76 2.96 18.11 -16.42
C GLU A 76 4.42 17.70 -16.20
N ALA A 77 5.06 18.24 -15.17
CA ALA A 77 6.41 17.84 -14.77
C ALA A 77 6.47 16.36 -14.37
N LEU A 78 5.49 15.88 -13.60
CA LEU A 78 5.42 14.48 -13.19
C LEU A 78 5.17 13.55 -14.39
N ALA A 79 4.23 13.91 -15.28
CA ALA A 79 3.95 13.14 -16.50
C ALA A 79 5.15 13.08 -17.46
N GLY A 80 5.92 14.17 -17.59
CA GLY A 80 7.12 14.20 -18.41
C GLY A 80 8.29 13.38 -17.87
N SER A 81 8.25 13.03 -16.57
CA SER A 81 9.31 12.25 -15.90
C SER A 81 9.01 10.75 -15.77
N LEU A 82 7.83 10.30 -16.20
CA LEU A 82 7.34 8.93 -16.01
C LEU A 82 6.91 8.30 -17.34
N SER A 83 6.68 6.98 -17.35
CA SER A 83 6.16 6.28 -18.52
C SER A 83 4.72 6.71 -18.83
N ALA A 84 4.27 6.43 -20.06
CA ALA A 84 2.92 6.77 -20.50
C ALA A 84 1.82 6.04 -19.69
N GLU A 85 2.09 4.84 -19.15
CA GLU A 85 1.14 4.11 -18.29
C GLU A 85 1.17 4.55 -16.83
N ALA A 86 2.04 5.50 -16.45
CA ALA A 86 2.18 5.89 -15.06
C ALA A 86 0.88 6.51 -14.52
N PRO A 87 0.46 6.16 -13.30
CA PRO A 87 -0.79 6.66 -12.72
C PRO A 87 -0.60 8.05 -12.12
N VAL A 88 -0.26 9.04 -12.96
CA VAL A 88 0.10 10.41 -12.56
C VAL A 88 -0.97 11.03 -11.66
N ASP A 89 -2.24 10.91 -12.02
CA ASP A 89 -3.34 11.49 -11.24
C ASP A 89 -3.49 10.85 -9.85
N PHE A 90 -3.17 9.57 -9.71
CA PHE A 90 -3.11 8.90 -8.41
C PHE A 90 -1.95 9.44 -7.58
N LEU A 91 -0.76 9.60 -8.18
CA LEU A 91 0.39 10.20 -7.49
C LEU A 91 0.08 11.63 -7.03
N MET A 92 -0.62 12.42 -7.85
CA MET A 92 -1.07 13.78 -7.55
C MET A 92 -2.04 13.87 -6.35
N GLN A 93 -2.64 12.78 -5.87
CA GLN A 93 -3.44 12.76 -4.64
C GLN A 93 -2.60 12.93 -3.38
N ASN A 94 -1.30 12.63 -3.44
CA ASN A 94 -0.40 12.80 -2.30
C ASN A 94 -0.04 14.27 -2.03
N LEU A 95 -0.33 15.18 -2.97
CA LEU A 95 -0.11 16.62 -2.79
C LEU A 95 -1.10 17.19 -1.78
N ARG A 96 -0.58 17.85 -0.73
CA ARG A 96 -1.36 18.60 0.25
C ARG A 96 -1.21 20.10 0.01
N ARG A 97 -2.30 20.84 0.09
CA ARG A 97 -2.22 22.31 0.18
C ARG A 97 -1.77 22.70 1.58
N GLN A 98 -0.72 23.50 1.68
CA GLN A 98 -0.36 24.24 2.88
C GLN A 98 -0.33 25.72 2.49
N ASN A 99 -1.36 26.47 2.90
CA ASN A 99 -1.59 27.86 2.48
C ASN A 99 -1.70 28.00 0.95
N ALA A 100 -1.14 29.07 0.37
CA ALA A 100 -1.11 29.32 -1.08
C ALA A 100 -0.24 28.30 -1.86
N ASN A 101 0.53 27.44 -1.18
CA ASN A 101 1.51 26.55 -1.80
C ASN A 101 1.09 25.07 -1.69
N ALA A 102 1.47 24.28 -2.68
CA ALA A 102 1.37 22.82 -2.62
C ALA A 102 2.62 22.24 -1.95
N SER A 103 2.44 21.21 -1.12
CA SER A 103 3.51 20.53 -0.39
C SER A 103 3.27 19.02 -0.42
N MET A 104 4.36 18.26 -0.45
CA MET A 104 4.31 16.82 -0.23
C MET A 104 4.55 16.52 1.26
N PRO A 105 3.84 15.55 1.87
CA PRO A 105 4.08 15.17 3.24
C PRO A 105 5.55 14.78 3.45
N ALA A 106 6.25 15.43 4.39
CA ALA A 106 7.68 15.23 4.64
C ALA A 106 8.08 13.76 4.92
N ASN A 107 7.14 12.96 5.43
CA ASN A 107 7.33 11.53 5.70
C ASN A 107 7.38 10.67 4.43
N PHE A 108 6.80 11.14 3.31
CA PHE A 108 6.78 10.44 2.04
C PHE A 108 8.13 10.50 1.33
N LEU A 109 8.79 11.68 1.36
CA LEU A 109 10.04 11.92 0.63
C LEU A 109 11.30 11.48 1.39
N LYS A 110 11.26 11.33 2.72
CA LYS A 110 12.46 11.01 3.53
C LYS A 110 12.75 9.53 3.75
N ARG A 111 11.88 8.61 3.32
CA ARG A 111 12.07 7.16 3.56
C ARG A 111 12.54 6.47 2.29
N GLN A 112 13.72 5.84 2.33
CA GLN A 112 14.08 4.85 1.31
C GLN A 112 12.98 3.78 1.28
N ALA A 113 12.60 3.31 0.08
CA ALA A 113 11.69 2.18 -0.04
C ALA A 113 12.29 1.03 0.76
N LEU A 114 11.53 0.51 1.74
CA LEU A 114 12.04 -0.55 2.59
C LEU A 114 12.27 -1.78 1.69
N PRO A 115 13.46 -2.41 1.71
CA PRO A 115 13.69 -3.67 0.99
C PRO A 115 12.67 -4.77 1.36
N SER A 116 12.06 -4.67 2.54
CA SER A 116 10.99 -5.56 3.00
C SER A 116 9.62 -5.32 2.36
N MET A 117 9.42 -4.22 1.63
CA MET A 117 8.17 -3.96 0.91
C MET A 117 8.06 -4.81 -0.37
N THR A 118 9.20 -5.06 -1.01
CA THR A 118 9.31 -5.87 -2.21
C THR A 118 9.60 -7.33 -1.91
N GLY A 119 9.77 -7.76 -0.66
CA GLY A 119 10.01 -9.17 -0.32
C GLY A 119 9.66 -9.54 1.12
N LEU A 120 8.72 -10.46 1.27
CA LEU A 120 8.67 -11.37 2.41
C LEU A 120 9.27 -12.68 1.90
N PRO A 121 10.40 -13.19 2.44
CA PRO A 121 10.87 -14.50 2.03
C PRO A 121 9.81 -15.53 2.42
N ALA A 122 9.41 -16.40 1.47
CA ALA A 122 8.40 -17.45 1.65
C ALA A 122 8.71 -18.49 2.75
N ARG A 123 9.81 -18.32 3.50
CA ARG A 123 10.32 -19.21 4.55
C ARG A 123 9.96 -18.76 5.97
N ALA A 124 8.83 -18.07 6.15
CA ALA A 124 8.31 -17.89 7.48
C ALA A 124 7.81 -19.24 8.04
N PRO A 125 8.12 -19.61 9.30
CA PRO A 125 7.56 -20.82 9.88
C PRO A 125 6.04 -20.69 9.89
N MET A 126 5.34 -21.66 9.31
CA MET A 126 3.88 -21.74 9.38
C MET A 126 3.48 -21.87 10.85
N LEU A 127 3.00 -20.77 11.46
CA LEU A 127 2.38 -20.85 12.78
C LEU A 127 1.12 -21.71 12.67
N ARG A 128 0.89 -22.58 13.66
CA ARG A 128 -0.33 -23.40 13.75
C ARG A 128 -1.56 -22.48 13.64
N ARG A 129 -2.33 -22.73 12.57
CA ARG A 129 -3.63 -22.16 12.17
C ARG A 129 -4.40 -21.42 13.28
N PRO A 130 -4.85 -20.16 13.07
CA PRO A 130 -6.21 -19.81 13.43
C PRO A 130 -7.14 -20.45 12.39
N SER A 131 -7.97 -21.38 12.85
CA SER A 131 -8.94 -22.11 12.05
C SER A 131 -10.08 -21.20 11.61
N THR A 132 -9.91 -20.41 10.54
CA THR A 132 -11.01 -19.85 9.72
C THR A 132 -10.40 -19.14 8.50
N ALA A 133 -9.96 -19.91 7.50
CA ALA A 133 -9.90 -19.38 6.14
C ALA A 133 -11.19 -19.83 5.45
N VAL A 134 -12.18 -18.93 5.34
CA VAL A 134 -13.35 -19.16 4.51
C VAL A 134 -13.00 -18.62 3.12
N PRO A 135 -12.80 -19.46 2.10
CA PRO A 135 -12.67 -18.97 0.74
C PRO A 135 -14.00 -18.32 0.34
N LEU A 136 -13.95 -17.04 -0.05
CA LEU A 136 -15.08 -16.39 -0.68
C LEU A 136 -15.21 -16.98 -2.10
N ALA A 137 -16.08 -17.97 -2.26
CA ALA A 137 -16.49 -18.46 -3.57
C ALA A 137 -17.40 -17.41 -4.21
N THR A 138 -16.87 -16.64 -5.15
CA THR A 138 -17.68 -15.82 -6.05
C THR A 138 -18.37 -16.77 -7.04
N SER A 139 -19.61 -17.14 -6.79
CA SER A 139 -20.44 -17.78 -7.82
C SER A 139 -20.82 -16.72 -8.85
N SER A 140 -20.37 -16.91 -10.09
CA SER A 140 -20.90 -16.17 -11.24
C SER A 140 -22.34 -16.64 -11.46
N SER A 141 -23.31 -15.79 -11.13
CA SER A 141 -24.69 -16.01 -11.56
C SER A 141 -24.77 -15.80 -13.08
N THR A 142 -24.76 -16.88 -13.84
CA THR A 142 -25.15 -16.85 -15.25
C THR A 142 -26.65 -16.60 -15.32
N ARG A 143 -27.02 -15.38 -15.69
CA ARG A 143 -28.40 -15.01 -16.02
C ARG A 143 -28.76 -15.66 -17.35
N THR A 144 -29.53 -16.75 -17.32
CA THR A 144 -30.16 -17.32 -18.51
C THR A 144 -31.26 -16.39 -19.00
N THR A 145 -31.10 -15.88 -20.22
CA THR A 145 -32.15 -15.14 -20.93
C THR A 145 -33.18 -16.12 -21.47
N PRO A 146 -34.49 -15.93 -21.27
CA PRO A 146 -35.48 -16.81 -21.89
C PRO A 146 -35.62 -16.45 -23.37
N THR A 147 -35.41 -17.43 -24.24
CA THR A 147 -35.76 -17.36 -25.67
C THR A 147 -37.27 -17.47 -25.82
N ARG A 148 -37.84 -16.56 -26.61
CA ARG A 148 -39.24 -16.53 -27.03
C ARG A 148 -39.44 -17.37 -28.29
#